data_AF-A0A1N7JCD6-F1
#
_entry.id   AF-A0A1N7JCD6-F1
#
_cell.length_a   1.000
_cell.length_b   1.000
_cell.length_c   1.000
_cell.angle_alpha   90.00
_cell.angle_beta   90.00
_cell.angle_gamma   90.00
#
_symmetry.space_group_name_H-M   'P 1'
#
loop_
_entity.id
_entity.type
_entity.pdbx_description
1 polymer ?
#
loop_
_entity_poly.entity_id
_entity_poly.type
_entity_poly.pdbx_seq_one_letter_code
_entity_poly.pdbx_strand_id
1 'polypeptide(L)' 'MKNLKKLAKSELRKINGGNAPACEGGQIACRHKAEDGFPAYWTCEPAALGCR' A
#
# COMPACT_ATOMS: atom_id res chain seq x y z
N MET A 1 -25.47 3.82 -9.64
CA MET A 1 -24.12 4.41 -9.88
C MET A 1 -23.47 3.71 -11.05
N LYS A 2 -22.79 4.46 -11.93
CA LYS A 2 -22.45 4.10 -13.32
C LYS A 2 -21.25 3.13 -13.41
N ASN A 3 -21.38 2.09 -14.24
CA ASN A 3 -20.30 1.30 -14.89
C ASN A 3 -19.00 1.10 -14.10
N LEU A 4 -18.99 0.15 -13.16
CA LEU A 4 -17.73 -0.38 -12.61
C LEU A 4 -17.06 -1.27 -13.67
N LYS A 5 -16.23 -0.67 -14.54
CA LYS A 5 -15.38 -1.43 -15.46
C LYS A 5 -14.51 -2.40 -14.64
N LYS A 6 -14.62 -3.68 -14.92
CA LYS A 6 -13.82 -4.73 -14.28
C LYS A 6 -12.35 -4.47 -14.64
N LEU A 7 -11.58 -3.98 -13.68
CA LEU A 7 -10.15 -3.73 -13.87
C LEU A 7 -9.44 -5.03 -14.24
N ALA A 8 -8.47 -4.95 -15.16
CA ALA A 8 -7.59 -6.07 -15.46
C ALA A 8 -6.77 -6.44 -14.22
N LYS A 9 -6.36 -7.70 -14.07
CA LYS A 9 -5.57 -8.17 -12.92
C LYS A 9 -4.27 -7.36 -12.72
N SER A 10 -3.66 -6.89 -13.79
CA SER A 10 -2.51 -5.98 -13.77
C SER A 10 -2.84 -4.61 -13.17
N GLU A 11 -4.00 -4.05 -13.52
CA GLU A 11 -4.49 -2.77 -12.97
C GLU A 11 -4.94 -2.93 -11.52
N LEU A 12 -5.56 -4.06 -11.16
CA LEU A 12 -5.86 -4.43 -9.77
C LEU A 12 -4.60 -4.53 -8.91
N ARG A 13 -3.48 -5.02 -9.46
CA ARG A 13 -2.18 -5.03 -8.77
C ARG A 13 -1.58 -3.63 -8.61
N LYS A 14 -1.91 -2.69 -9.50
CA LYS A 14 -1.54 -1.27 -9.35
C LYS A 14 -2.40 -0.56 -8.30
N ILE A 15 -3.56 -1.10 -7.97
CA ILE A 15 -4.33 -0.71 -6.77
C ILE A 15 -3.61 -1.32 -5.57
N ASN A 16 -2.46 -0.73 -5.22
CA ASN A 16 -1.75 -1.04 -4.00
C ASN A 16 -2.70 -0.74 -2.83
N GLY A 17 -3.11 -1.79 -2.12
CA GLY A 17 -4.23 -1.76 -1.19
C GLY A 17 -4.09 -0.69 -0.11
N GLY A 18 -4.65 0.50 -0.34
CA GLY A 18 -4.74 1.57 0.65
C GLY A 18 -3.82 2.78 0.45
N ASN A 19 -3.41 3.14 -0.78
CA ASN A 19 -2.55 4.32 -1.06
C ASN A 19 -1.09 4.14 -0.61
N ALA A 20 -0.48 3.00 -0.95
CA ALA A 20 0.93 2.74 -0.66
C ALA A 20 1.85 3.74 -1.39
N PRO A 21 2.81 4.38 -0.70
CA PRO A 21 3.76 5.28 -1.33
C PRO A 21 4.77 4.50 -2.20
N ALA A 22 5.33 5.19 -3.20
CA ALA A 22 6.51 4.70 -3.89
C ALA A 22 7.73 4.97 -2.99
N CYS A 23 8.43 3.92 -2.57
CA CYS A 23 9.65 4.03 -1.76
C CYS A 23 10.90 4.00 -2.64
N GLU A 24 12.01 4.55 -2.14
CA GLU A 24 13.28 4.59 -2.86
C GLU A 24 13.93 3.20 -2.98
N GLY A 25 14.95 3.10 -3.83
CA GLY A 25 15.66 1.83 -4.08
C GLY A 25 16.22 1.22 -2.80
N GLY A 26 15.78 0.01 -2.47
CA GLY A 26 16.16 -0.69 -1.24
C GLY A 26 15.18 -0.54 -0.08
N GLN A 27 14.06 0.16 -0.27
CA GLN A 27 12.95 0.25 0.68
C GLN A 27 11.69 -0.43 0.16
N ILE A 28 10.81 -0.84 1.07
CA ILE A 28 9.49 -1.39 0.78
C ILE A 28 8.41 -0.59 1.50
N ALA A 29 7.25 -0.46 0.88
CA ALA A 29 6.10 0.19 1.48
C ALA A 29 5.40 -0.76 2.47
N CYS A 30 5.36 -0.37 3.74
CA CYS A 30 4.77 -1.14 4.82
C CYS A 30 3.53 -0.44 5.38
N ARG A 31 2.44 -1.21 5.50
CA ARG A 31 1.16 -0.71 6.00
C ARG A 31 1.02 -1.03 7.48
N HIS A 32 0.97 0.02 8.29
CA HIS A 32 0.68 -0.09 9.72
C HIS A 32 -0.82 -0.14 9.95
N LYS A 33 -1.25 -0.97 10.90
CA LYS A 33 -2.66 -1.06 11.28
C LYS A 33 -3.09 0.24 11.94
N ALA A 34 -4.38 0.54 11.84
CA ALA A 34 -4.99 1.59 12.63
C ALA A 34 -5.02 1.15 14.11
N GLU A 35 -4.46 1.95 15.00
CA GLU A 35 -4.56 1.78 16.46
C GLU A 35 -5.03 3.10 17.10
N ASP A 36 -5.87 3.00 18.13
CA ASP A 36 -6.33 4.09 19.01
C ASP A 36 -6.59 5.45 18.33
N GLY A 37 -7.54 5.48 17.40
CA GLY A 37 -7.98 6.72 16.76
C GLY A 37 -7.08 7.22 15.62
N PHE A 38 -5.97 6.53 15.33
CA PHE A 38 -5.13 6.83 14.18
C PHE A 38 -5.51 5.95 12.97
N PRO A 39 -5.69 6.55 11.78
CA PRO A 39 -5.92 5.77 10.57
C PRO A 39 -4.68 4.95 10.24
N ALA A 40 -4.91 3.81 9.58
CA ALA A 40 -3.83 3.00 9.02
C ALA A 40 -2.96 3.86 8.10
N TYR A 41 -1.65 3.83 8.29
CA TYR A 41 -0.70 4.66 7.56
C TYR A 41 0.39 3.81 6.92
N TRP A 42 1.15 4.44 6.02
CA TRP A 42 2.26 3.80 5.32
C TRP A 42 3.59 4.37 5.76
N THR A 43 4.60 3.51 5.74
CA THR A 43 6.01 3.86 5.96
C THR A 43 6.87 3.18 4.90
N CYS A 44 8.03 3.76 4.61
CA CYS A 44 9.04 3.14 3.78
C CYS A 44 10.11 2.54 4.68
N GLU A 45 10.11 1.23 4.82
CA GLU A 45 11.05 0.49 5.64
C GLU A 45 12.15 -0.13 4.77
N PRO A 46 13.38 -0.31 5.27
CA PRO A 46 14.41 -1.03 4.52
C PRO A 46 13.94 -2.44 4.12
N ALA A 47 14.12 -2.80 2.85
CA ALA A 47 13.71 -4.10 2.32
C ALA A 47 14.35 -5.27 3.09
N ALA A 48 15.54 -5.06 3.64
CA ALA A 48 16.26 -6.03 4.46
C ALA A 48 15.60 -6.30 5.83
N LEU A 49 14.86 -5.33 6.37
CA LEU A 49 14.18 -5.44 7.68
C LEU A 49 12.74 -5.92 7.54
N GLY A 50 12.11 -5.71 6.38
CA GLY A 50 10.73 -6.09 6.14
C GLY A 50 9.72 -5.17 6.87
N CYS A 51 8.43 -5.48 6.70
CA CYS A 51 7.37 -4.81 7.45
C CYS A 51 7.28 -5.43 8.84
N ARG A 52 7.42 -4.59 9.88
CA ARG A 52 7.27 -4.96 11.28
C ARG A 52 5.85 -4.70 11.76
#